data_AF-A0A636GFL2-F1
#
_entry.id   AF-A0A636GFL2-F1
#
_cell.length_a   1.000
_cell.length_b   1.000
_cell.length_c   1.000
_cell.angle_alpha   90.00
_cell.angle_beta   90.00
_cell.angle_gamma   90.00
#
_symmetry.space_group_name_H-M   'P 1'
#
loop_
_entity.id
_entity.type
_entity.pdbx_description
1 polymer ?
#
loop_
_entity_poly.entity_id
_entity_poly.type
_entity_poly.pdbx_seq_one_letter_code
_entity_poly.pdbx_strand_id
1 'polypeptide(L)'
;MKFCELHGDVVEVFNYATKSFFGVKYSPVLYVGKQVVSGCNYMFVCKKILSTEHKDTHVVKMVVYKPVAGKAEILSVEQLL
;
A
#
# COMPACT_ATOMS: atom_id res chain seq x y z
N MET A 1 -3.33 7.11 -16.00
CA MET A 1 -2.21 6.76 -15.10
C MET A 1 -1.86 5.31 -15.32
N LYS A 2 -0.60 5.01 -15.63
CA LYS A 2 -0.10 3.62 -15.70
C LYS A 2 0.07 3.13 -14.26
N PHE A 3 -0.51 2.00 -13.91
CA PHE A 3 -0.32 1.40 -12.59
C PHE A 3 1.11 0.85 -12.51
N CYS A 4 1.74 0.94 -11.33
CA CYS A 4 3.06 0.35 -11.13
C CYS A 4 2.92 -1.17 -11.22
N GLU A 5 3.71 -1.80 -12.09
CA GLU A 5 3.90 -3.25 -12.05
C GLU A 5 4.79 -3.58 -10.86
N LEU A 6 4.19 -4.14 -9.82
CA LEU A 6 4.90 -4.69 -8.69
C LEU A 6 5.45 -6.07 -9.08
N HIS A 7 6.61 -6.43 -8.55
CA HIS A 7 7.25 -7.73 -8.80
C HIS A 7 7.63 -8.42 -7.50
N GLY A 8 7.68 -9.75 -7.54
CA GLY A 8 8.14 -10.59 -6.44
C GLY A 8 7.30 -10.45 -5.17
N ASP A 9 7.98 -10.49 -4.02
CA ASP A 9 7.41 -10.39 -2.68
C ASP A 9 6.60 -9.11 -2.46
N VAL A 10 6.95 -8.02 -3.14
CA VAL A 10 6.27 -6.72 -3.05
C VAL A 10 4.79 -6.81 -3.42
N VAL A 11 4.43 -7.63 -4.41
CA VAL A 11 3.03 -7.85 -4.85
C VAL A 11 2.23 -8.46 -3.71
N GLU A 12 2.77 -9.50 -3.09
CA GLU A 12 2.11 -10.23 -2.02
C GLU A 12 1.95 -9.35 -0.79
N VAL A 13 3.00 -8.63 -0.40
CA VAL A 13 2.97 -7.70 0.74
C VAL A 13 1.88 -6.64 0.55
N PHE A 14 1.82 -6.02 -0.63
CA PHE A 14 0.82 -5.00 -0.93
C PHE A 14 -0.61 -5.57 -0.91
N ASN A 15 -0.83 -6.69 -1.61
CA ASN A 15 -2.15 -7.30 -1.69
C ASN A 15 -2.65 -7.77 -0.32
N TYR A 16 -1.79 -8.40 0.49
CA TYR A 16 -2.19 -8.83 1.83
C TYR A 16 -2.55 -7.66 2.73
N ALA A 17 -1.75 -6.60 2.73
CA ALA A 17 -1.97 -5.45 3.58
C ALA A 17 -3.24 -4.66 3.19
N THR A 18 -3.58 -4.62 1.90
CA THR A 18 -4.73 -3.84 1.40
C THR A 18 -6.03 -4.63 1.32
N LYS A 19 -5.99 -5.97 1.38
CA LYS A 19 -7.17 -6.85 1.25
C LYS A 19 -8.23 -6.63 2.34
N SER A 20 -7.83 -6.21 3.53
CA SER A 20 -8.72 -6.12 4.70
C SER A 20 -9.51 -4.82 4.79
N PHE A 21 -9.35 -3.88 3.85
CA PHE A 21 -9.98 -2.57 3.92
C PHE A 21 -11.25 -2.49 3.07
N PHE A 22 -12.40 -2.60 3.73
CA PHE A 22 -13.70 -2.36 3.10
C PHE A 22 -13.95 -0.85 2.95
N GLY A 23 -14.60 -0.44 1.87
CA GLY A 23 -14.97 0.95 1.63
C GLY A 23 -13.85 1.84 1.06
N VAL A 24 -12.65 1.30 0.83
CA VAL A 24 -11.54 2.02 0.18
C VAL A 24 -10.74 1.10 -0.72
N LYS A 25 -10.37 1.60 -1.90
CA LYS A 25 -9.48 0.90 -2.83
C LYS A 25 -8.15 1.63 -2.89
N TYR A 26 -7.07 0.88 -2.70
CA TYR A 26 -5.71 1.34 -2.93
C TYR A 26 -5.18 0.76 -4.23
N SER A 27 -4.47 1.56 -5.01
CA SER A 27 -3.78 1.11 -6.22
C SER A 27 -2.37 1.68 -6.23
N PRO A 28 -1.33 0.84 -6.32
CA PRO A 28 0.05 1.31 -6.26
C PRO A 28 0.39 2.09 -7.53
N VAL A 29 0.89 3.31 -7.35
CA VAL A 29 1.37 4.19 -8.44
C VAL A 29 2.88 4.14 -8.51
N LEU A 30 3.56 3.99 -7.38
CA LEU A 30 5.01 3.85 -7.29
C LEU A 30 5.38 3.00 -6.07
N TYR A 31 6.26 2.03 -6.28
CA TYR A 31 7.02 1.42 -5.19
C TYR A 31 8.29 2.23 -4.95
N VAL A 32 8.43 2.77 -3.74
CA VAL A 32 9.55 3.66 -3.40
C VAL A 32 10.77 2.86 -2.97
N GLY A 33 10.57 1.78 -2.23
CA GLY A 33 11.64 0.90 -1.77
C GLY A 33 11.28 0.16 -0.49
N LYS A 34 12.25 -0.61 0.00
CA LYS A 34 12.16 -1.34 1.27
C LYS A 34 13.29 -0.97 2.21
N GLN A 35 13.00 -1.12 3.50
CA GLN A 35 13.95 -0.99 4.59
C GLN A 35 13.94 -2.27 5.40
N VAL A 36 15.11 -2.86 5.62
CA VAL A 36 15.28 -4.05 6.45
C VAL A 36 15.29 -3.66 7.93
N VAL A 37 14.54 -4.39 8.73
CA VAL A 37 14.42 -4.26 10.20
C VAL A 37 14.33 -5.68 10.80
N SER A 38 13.54 -5.92 11.85
CA SER A 38 13.11 -7.28 12.28
C SER A 38 12.08 -7.90 11.32
N GLY A 39 12.31 -7.78 10.03
CA GLY A 39 11.33 -7.91 8.94
C GLY A 39 11.66 -6.90 7.84
N CYS A 40 10.66 -6.41 7.12
CA CYS A 40 10.83 -5.36 6.12
C CYS A 40 9.69 -4.35 6.17
N ASN A 41 10.02 -3.06 6.12
CA ASN A 41 9.09 -2.00 5.77
C ASN A 41 9.12 -1.79 4.26
N TYR A 42 7.96 -1.61 3.64
CA TYR A 42 7.76 -1.31 2.22
C TYR A 42 7.02 0.01 2.10
N MET A 43 7.54 0.92 1.29
CA MET A 43 6.90 2.22 1.06
C MET A 43 6.33 2.29 -0.36
N PHE A 44 5.09 2.75 -0.43
CA PHE A 44 4.34 2.94 -1.68
C PHE A 44 3.78 4.35 -1.76
N VAL A 45 3.70 4.88 -2.97
CA VAL A 45 2.76 5.95 -3.31
C VAL A 45 1.56 5.30 -3.98
N CYS A 46 0.38 5.53 -3.43
CA CYS A 46 -0.86 4.89 -3.86
C CYS A 46 -1.90 5.93 -4.26
N LYS A 47 -2.70 5.56 -5.26
CA LYS A 47 -4.01 6.16 -5.46
C LYS A 47 -4.98 5.53 -4.47
N LYS A 48 -5.62 6.33 -3.63
CA LYS A 48 -6.70 5.94 -2.71
C LYS A 48 -8.02 6.41 -3.31
N ILE A 49 -9.00 5.52 -3.42
CA ILE A 49 -10.35 5.85 -3.88
C ILE A 49 -11.33 5.40 -2.80
N LEU A 50 -12.11 6.34 -2.26
CA LEU A 50 -13.18 6.01 -1.32
C LEU A 50 -14.40 5.42 -2.05
N SER A 51 -15.07 4.46 -1.43
CA SER A 51 -16.32 3.87 -1.95
C SER A 51 -17.54 4.71 -1.57
N THR A 52 -17.42 6.03 -1.67
CA THR A 52 -18.51 7.00 -1.49
C THR A 52 -19.18 7.30 -2.83
N GLU A 53 -20.36 7.93 -2.83
CA GLU A 53 -21.03 8.35 -4.08
C GLU A 53 -20.14 9.24 -4.96
N HIS A 54 -19.35 10.12 -4.33
CA HIS A 54 -18.45 11.05 -5.02
C HIS A 54 -17.11 10.43 -5.46
N LYS A 55 -16.77 9.21 -4.97
CA LYS A 55 -15.52 8.49 -5.30
C LYS A 55 -14.26 9.33 -5.09
N ASP A 56 -14.17 9.99 -3.94
CA ASP A 56 -13.07 10.90 -3.62
C ASP A 56 -11.72 10.20 -3.77
N THR A 57 -10.84 10.85 -4.52
CA THR A 57 -9.56 10.30 -4.94
C THR A 57 -8.42 11.10 -4.30
N HIS A 58 -7.54 10.40 -3.60
CA HIS A 58 -6.36 10.99 -2.95
C HIS A 58 -5.09 10.27 -3.39
N VAL A 59 -3.97 11.00 -3.34
CA VAL A 59 -2.63 10.41 -3.43
C VAL A 59 -2.10 10.26 -2.01
N VAL A 60 -1.69 9.05 -1.65
CA VAL A 60 -1.23 8.74 -0.29
C VAL A 60 0.13 8.07 -0.32
N LYS A 61 0.95 8.38 0.68
CA LYS A 61 2.09 7.56 1.08
C LYS A 61 1.57 6.45 1.99
N MET A 62 1.93 5.21 1.68
CA MET A 62 1.58 4.04 2.48
C MET A 62 2.86 3.31 2.89
N VAL A 63 2.98 3.00 4.19
CA VAL A 63 4.04 2.15 4.72
C VAL A 63 3.42 0.84 5.20
N VAL A 64 3.94 -0.26 4.69
CA VAL A 64 3.52 -1.62 5.05
C VAL A 64 4.68 -2.33 5.72
N TYR A 65 4.44 -2.94 6.87
CA TYR A 65 5.40 -3.81 7.55
C TYR A 65 5.10 -5.27 7.27
N LYS A 66 6.14 -6.04 6.91
CA LYS A 66 6.10 -7.49 6.79
C LYS A 66 7.09 -8.09 7.79
N PRO A 67 6.63 -8.82 8.83
CA PRO A 67 7.52 -9.57 9.70
C PRO A 67 8.12 -10.77 8.96
N VAL A 68 9.23 -11.29 9.49
CA VAL A 68 9.93 -12.49 8.97
C VAL A 68 8.95 -13.67 8.85
N ALA A 69 8.11 -13.87 9.86
CA ALA A 69 7.00 -14.81 9.84
C ALA A 69 5.71 -14.08 10.24
N GLY A 70 4.60 -14.32 9.53
CA GLY A 70 3.31 -13.65 9.76
C GLY A 70 2.81 -12.85 8.56
N LYS A 71 1.76 -12.05 8.76
CA LYS A 71 1.08 -11.31 7.69
C LYS A 71 1.61 -9.88 7.58
N ALA A 72 1.49 -9.28 6.39
CA ALA A 72 1.80 -7.87 6.18
C ALA A 72 0.71 -6.97 6.77
N GLU A 73 1.10 -5.85 7.37
CA GLU A 73 0.20 -4.91 8.03
C GLU A 73 0.54 -3.47 7.63
N ILE A 74 -0.48 -2.62 7.47
CA ILE A 74 -0.28 -1.20 7.18
C ILE A 74 0.15 -0.51 8.48
N LEU A 75 1.32 0.12 8.47
CA LEU A 75 1.79 0.94 9.59
C LEU A 75 1.26 2.37 9.51
N SER A 76 1.26 2.96 8.31
CA SER A 76 0.76 4.32 8.11
C SER A 76 0.20 4.55 6.71
N VAL A 77 -0.77 5.46 6.64
CA VAL A 77 -1.30 6.04 5.41
C VAL A 77 -1.37 7.54 5.61
N GLU A 78 -0.61 8.28 4.82
CA GLU A 78 -0.52 9.74 4.90
C GLU A 78 -0.93 10.33 3.55
N GLN A 79 -1.87 11.26 3.55
CA GLN A 79 -2.25 11.99 2.34
C GLN A 79 -1.14 12.97 1.95
N LEU A 80 -0.71 12.93 0.69
CA LEU A 80 0.38 13.77 0.18
C LEU A 80 -0.13 15.09 -0.44
N LEU A 81 -1.40 15.14 -0.82
CA LEU A 81 -2.09 16.26 -1.47
C LEU A 81 -3.54 16.29 -1.01
#